data_AF-A0A2T1FGA7-F1
#
_entry.id   AF-A0A2T1FGA7-F1
#
_cell.length_a   1.000
_cell.length_b   1.000
_cell.length_c   1.000
_cell.angle_alpha   90.00
_cell.angle_beta   90.00
_cell.angle_gamma   90.00
#
_symmetry.space_group_name_H-M   'P 1'
#
loop_
_entity.id
_entity.type
_entity.pdbx_description
1 polymer ?
#
loop_
_entity_poly.entity_id
_entity_poly.type
_entity_poly.pdbx_seq_one_letter_code
_entity_poly.pdbx_strand_id
1 'polypeptide(L)'
;MFSILLLLLEVQTAMNAKKSRRRGVVLSLTGQQKLETARRQIEKAERYGDRLTLDELSERTQLAISTITRVLEAQIGVDKLIWRSLRNAPPLDDLLRDLMAFLNPDLSPPVELRHLLQGLQTGRYLVILDNLETLLDAERVGQFRSGYDRYGELLRSIGEVAHQSCVIVTSREKPADVAILEGDGAAVQVLSLGGSADAARAILDDKGLIGTIEERQLLCDRYSNSPLALKIVATSIRDLCNGYIEHFLGEDTFIFNGIRLLLDRHFQRLSAIL
;
A
#
# COMPACT_ATOMS: atom_id res chain seq x y z
N MET A 1 -13.13 9.91 9.94
CA MET A 1 -12.22 10.23 8.82
C MET A 1 -11.17 9.11 8.75
N PHE A 2 -11.39 8.08 7.93
CA PHE A 2 -10.47 6.95 7.80
C PHE A 2 -9.50 7.23 6.66
N SER A 3 -8.54 8.12 6.89
CA SER A 3 -7.47 8.34 5.93
C SER A 3 -6.40 7.29 6.17
N ILE A 4 -6.11 6.48 5.16
CA ILE A 4 -4.93 5.59 5.20
C ILE A 4 -3.78 6.40 4.62
N LEU A 5 -2.75 6.60 5.41
CA LEU A 5 -1.47 7.12 4.98
C LEU A 5 -0.67 5.97 4.38
N LEU A 6 -0.36 6.07 3.10
CA LEU A 6 0.64 5.23 2.46
C LEU A 6 1.94 6.01 2.44
N LEU A 7 2.92 5.55 3.19
CA LEU A 7 4.27 6.10 3.25
C LEU A 7 5.14 5.29 2.32
N LEU A 8 5.69 5.93 1.30
CA LEU A 8 6.64 5.34 0.37
C LEU A 8 8.01 5.92 0.70
N LEU A 9 8.87 5.11 1.28
CA LEU A 9 10.26 5.44 1.57
C LEU A 9 11.11 4.83 0.45
N GLU A 10 11.49 5.66 -0.52
CA GLU A 10 12.37 5.27 -1.63
C GLU A 10 13.40 6.37 -1.85
N VAL A 11 14.63 6.14 -1.37
CA VAL A 11 15.73 7.08 -1.60
C VAL A 11 16.35 6.77 -2.96
N GLN A 12 15.84 7.41 -4.00
CA GLN A 12 16.37 7.27 -5.36
C GLN A 12 17.76 7.89 -5.47
N THR A 13 18.75 7.10 -5.91
CA THR A 13 19.96 7.62 -6.53
C THR A 13 19.57 8.36 -7.79
N ALA A 14 19.83 9.67 -7.83
CA ALA A 14 19.36 10.61 -8.83
C ALA A 14 19.29 10.05 -10.27
N MET A 15 18.06 9.94 -10.80
CA MET A 15 17.82 9.98 -12.24
C MET A 15 16.63 10.90 -12.53
N ASN A 16 16.98 12.08 -13.01
CA ASN A 16 16.11 13.14 -13.46
C ASN A 16 15.30 12.69 -14.70
N ALA A 17 13.97 12.62 -14.62
CA ALA A 17 13.05 12.89 -15.74
C ALA A 17 11.57 12.73 -15.32
N LYS A 18 10.75 13.72 -15.69
CA LYS A 18 9.27 13.75 -15.59
C LYS A 18 8.62 12.39 -15.90
N LYS A 19 8.00 11.74 -14.91
CA LYS A 19 7.41 10.40 -15.06
C LYS A 19 5.88 10.47 -15.12
N SER A 20 5.34 10.36 -16.34
CA SER A 20 3.92 10.01 -16.57
C SER A 20 3.65 8.60 -16.04
N ARG A 21 2.56 8.42 -15.26
CA ARG A 21 2.23 7.16 -14.56
C ARG A 21 1.99 6.02 -15.56
N ARG A 22 2.95 5.10 -15.70
CA ARG A 22 2.84 3.90 -16.54
C ARG A 22 2.36 2.71 -15.70
N ARG A 23 1.05 2.43 -15.70
CA ARG A 23 0.49 1.17 -15.16
C ARG A 23 0.81 0.03 -16.12
N GLY A 24 1.77 -0.83 -15.79
CA GLY A 24 2.20 -1.95 -16.65
C GLY A 24 2.64 -3.17 -15.82
N VAL A 25 2.58 -4.35 -16.44
CA VAL A 25 3.07 -5.62 -15.86
C VAL A 25 4.59 -5.60 -15.91
N VAL A 26 5.24 -5.70 -14.75
CA VAL A 26 6.70 -5.84 -14.62
C VAL A 26 7.00 -7.31 -14.35
N LEU A 27 7.85 -7.93 -15.16
CA LEU A 27 8.29 -9.30 -14.92
C LEU A 27 9.17 -9.37 -13.66
N SER A 28 9.05 -10.46 -12.91
CA SER A 28 10.06 -10.80 -11.89
C SER A 28 11.42 -11.06 -12.54
N LEU A 29 12.51 -10.94 -11.79
CA LEU A 29 13.86 -11.21 -12.29
C LEU A 29 13.97 -12.59 -12.95
N THR A 30 13.38 -13.63 -12.34
CA THR A 30 13.33 -14.98 -12.91
C THR A 30 12.52 -15.02 -14.21
N GLY A 31 11.40 -14.29 -14.28
CA GLY A 31 10.61 -14.15 -15.50
C GLY A 31 11.39 -13.46 -16.62
N GLN A 32 12.14 -12.40 -16.28
CA GLN A 32 12.99 -11.68 -17.21
C GLN A 32 14.16 -12.53 -17.71
N GLN A 33 14.83 -13.28 -16.84
CA GLN A 33 15.92 -14.18 -17.21
C GLN A 33 15.44 -15.31 -18.12
N LYS A 34 14.27 -15.89 -17.84
CA LYS A 34 13.64 -16.91 -18.71
C LYS A 34 13.31 -16.31 -20.09
N LEU A 35 12.75 -15.11 -20.13
CA LEU A 35 12.43 -14.41 -21.37
C LEU A 35 13.69 -14.11 -22.20
N GLU A 36 14.73 -13.56 -21.57
CA GLU A 36 16.01 -13.26 -22.23
C GLU A 36 16.72 -14.52 -22.73
N THR A 37 16.67 -15.60 -21.96
CA THR A 37 17.30 -16.87 -22.33
C THR A 37 16.56 -17.50 -23.51
N ALA A 38 15.22 -17.53 -23.48
CA ALA A 38 14.40 -17.99 -24.59
C ALA A 38 14.65 -17.14 -25.85
N ARG A 39 14.75 -15.81 -25.70
CA ARG A 39 15.03 -14.90 -26.81
C ARG A 39 16.39 -15.19 -27.45
N ARG A 40 17.46 -15.28 -26.64
CA ARG A 40 18.82 -15.58 -27.12
C ARG A 40 18.93 -16.95 -27.79
N GLN A 41 18.20 -17.94 -27.29
CA GLN A 41 18.15 -19.27 -27.90
C GLN A 41 17.53 -19.21 -29.31
N ILE A 42 16.44 -18.47 -29.47
CA ILE A 42 15.77 -18.28 -30.76
C ILE A 42 16.66 -17.47 -31.72
N GLU A 43 17.24 -16.36 -31.27
CA GLU A 43 18.15 -15.52 -32.07
C GLU A 43 19.36 -16.33 -32.58
N LYS A 44 19.89 -17.25 -31.74
CA LYS A 44 20.99 -18.14 -32.12
C LYS A 44 20.55 -19.28 -33.05
N ALA A 45 19.38 -19.87 -32.83
CA ALA A 45 18.89 -21.02 -33.58
C ALA A 45 18.35 -20.64 -34.98
N GLU A 46 17.72 -19.47 -35.09
CA GLU A 46 16.98 -19.08 -36.30
C GLU A 46 17.60 -17.89 -37.04
N ARG A 47 18.41 -17.06 -36.36
CA ARG A 47 18.95 -15.82 -36.95
C ARG A 47 20.46 -15.67 -36.88
N TYR A 48 21.21 -16.74 -36.58
CA TYR A 48 22.69 -16.68 -36.46
C TYR A 48 23.20 -15.59 -35.50
N GLY A 49 22.37 -15.13 -34.55
CA GLY A 49 22.71 -14.10 -33.57
C GLY A 49 22.10 -12.71 -33.81
N ASP A 50 21.35 -12.48 -34.88
CA ASP A 50 20.65 -11.21 -35.07
C ASP A 50 19.46 -11.08 -34.12
N ARG A 51 19.24 -9.85 -33.61
CA ARG A 51 18.16 -9.54 -32.66
C ARG A 51 16.78 -9.61 -33.29
N LEU A 52 15.80 -10.11 -32.53
CA LEU A 52 14.38 -10.09 -32.93
C LEU A 52 13.81 -8.67 -32.85
N THR A 53 12.99 -8.29 -33.84
CA THR A 53 12.28 -7.01 -33.82
C THR A 53 11.07 -7.05 -32.86
N LEU A 54 10.54 -5.87 -32.50
CA LEU A 54 9.35 -5.80 -31.64
C LEU A 54 8.10 -6.39 -32.29
N ASP A 55 7.97 -6.26 -33.62
CA ASP A 55 6.86 -6.84 -34.40
C ASP A 55 6.92 -8.38 -34.39
N GLU A 56 8.12 -8.95 -34.59
CA GLU A 56 8.33 -10.41 -34.56
C GLU A 56 8.05 -10.99 -33.17
N LEU A 57 8.42 -10.28 -32.11
CA LEU A 57 8.08 -10.67 -30.74
C LEU A 57 6.57 -10.58 -30.48
N SER A 58 5.88 -9.61 -31.09
CA SER A 58 4.43 -9.44 -31.02
C SER A 58 3.70 -10.63 -31.63
N GLU A 59 4.10 -11.07 -32.82
CA GLU A 59 3.51 -12.21 -33.50
C GLU A 59 3.69 -13.50 -32.70
N ARG A 60 4.90 -13.73 -32.16
CA ARG A 60 5.22 -14.98 -31.44
C ARG A 60 4.59 -15.09 -30.08
N THR A 61 4.52 -13.98 -29.34
CA THR A 61 3.97 -13.98 -27.98
C THR A 61 2.48 -13.72 -27.95
N GLN A 62 1.89 -13.30 -29.08
CA GLN A 62 0.51 -12.81 -29.20
C GLN A 62 0.21 -11.65 -28.24
N LEU A 63 1.25 -10.94 -27.79
CA LEU A 63 1.13 -9.75 -26.95
C LEU A 63 1.26 -8.51 -27.83
N ALA A 64 0.49 -7.48 -27.51
CA ALA A 64 0.64 -6.19 -28.18
C ALA A 64 2.08 -5.66 -28.04
N ILE A 65 2.60 -5.03 -29.11
CA ILE A 65 3.92 -4.39 -29.14
C ILE A 65 4.15 -3.49 -27.92
N SER A 66 3.14 -2.72 -27.50
CA SER A 66 3.22 -1.85 -26.32
C SER A 66 3.45 -2.61 -25.01
N THR A 67 2.92 -3.83 -24.86
CA THR A 67 3.15 -4.71 -23.73
C THR A 67 4.56 -5.28 -23.76
N ILE A 68 5.04 -5.67 -24.95
CA ILE A 68 6.40 -6.18 -25.14
C ILE A 68 7.42 -5.10 -24.86
N THR A 69 7.26 -3.90 -25.41
CA THR A 69 8.11 -2.75 -25.10
C THR A 69 8.17 -2.50 -23.60
N ARG A 70 7.05 -2.54 -22.88
CA ARG A 70 7.03 -2.34 -21.41
C ARG A 70 7.74 -3.45 -20.62
N VAL A 71 7.56 -4.70 -21.04
CA VAL A 71 8.21 -5.86 -20.44
C VAL A 71 9.72 -5.82 -20.69
N LEU A 72 10.14 -5.38 -21.88
CA LEU A 72 11.55 -5.24 -22.27
C LEU A 72 12.22 -3.99 -21.68
N GLU A 73 11.49 -2.89 -21.53
CA GLU A 73 11.96 -1.61 -20.95
C GLU A 73 12.05 -1.63 -19.42
N ALA A 74 11.73 -2.76 -18.76
CA ALA A 74 11.86 -3.04 -17.33
C ALA A 74 12.34 -1.86 -16.48
N GLN A 75 11.42 -1.05 -15.95
CA GLN A 75 11.76 0.17 -15.20
C GLN A 75 12.15 -0.12 -13.73
N ILE A 76 12.85 -1.23 -13.47
CA ILE A 76 13.29 -1.81 -12.18
C ILE A 76 12.28 -2.81 -11.59
N GLY A 77 12.62 -4.10 -11.68
CA GLY A 77 11.94 -5.16 -10.93
C GLY A 77 12.50 -5.26 -9.52
N VAL A 78 11.65 -5.61 -8.55
CA VAL A 78 12.09 -5.96 -7.19
C VAL A 78 12.51 -7.43 -7.17
N ASP A 79 13.63 -7.72 -6.53
CA ASP A 79 14.21 -9.05 -6.44
C ASP A 79 13.36 -9.95 -5.54
N LYS A 80 12.82 -9.39 -4.44
CA LYS A 80 11.89 -10.07 -3.53
C LYS A 80 10.90 -9.11 -2.86
N LEU A 81 9.74 -9.64 -2.45
CA LEU A 81 8.70 -8.90 -1.71
C LEU A 81 8.41 -9.57 -0.36
N ILE A 82 8.33 -8.76 0.71
CA ILE A 82 7.91 -9.19 2.04
C ILE A 82 6.83 -8.25 2.57
N TRP A 83 5.73 -8.82 3.07
CA TRP A 83 4.64 -8.09 3.73
C TRP A 83 4.55 -8.53 5.19
N ARG A 84 4.49 -7.58 6.11
CA ARG A 84 4.34 -7.81 7.55
C ARG A 84 3.29 -6.89 8.16
N SER A 85 2.43 -7.47 8.99
CA SER A 85 1.44 -6.71 9.75
C SER A 85 1.99 -6.35 11.13
N LEU A 86 1.85 -5.08 11.49
CA LEU A 86 2.18 -4.52 12.81
C LEU A 86 0.98 -4.52 13.76
N ARG A 87 -0.13 -5.13 13.36
CA ARG A 87 -1.41 -5.13 14.11
C ARG A 87 -1.33 -5.73 15.51
N ASN A 88 -0.41 -6.66 15.75
CA ASN A 88 -0.20 -7.25 17.08
C ASN A 88 0.88 -6.53 17.88
N ALA A 89 1.35 -5.39 17.38
CA ALA A 89 2.45 -4.61 17.91
C ALA A 89 3.69 -5.46 18.27
N PRO A 90 4.30 -6.14 17.27
CA PRO A 90 5.47 -6.96 17.51
C PRO A 90 6.63 -6.10 18.06
N PRO A 91 7.48 -6.63 18.95
CA PRO A 91 8.76 -6.02 19.28
C PRO A 91 9.60 -5.80 18.02
N LEU A 92 10.37 -4.72 17.97
CA LEU A 92 11.19 -4.40 16.80
C LEU A 92 12.19 -5.53 16.48
N ASP A 93 12.78 -6.15 17.49
CA ASP A 93 13.78 -7.20 17.30
C ASP A 93 13.19 -8.45 16.63
N ASP A 94 11.91 -8.75 16.86
CA ASP A 94 11.20 -9.84 16.20
C ASP A 94 10.92 -9.49 14.73
N LEU A 95 10.49 -8.26 14.44
CA LEU A 95 10.34 -7.78 13.07
C LEU A 95 11.67 -7.81 12.32
N LEU A 96 12.75 -7.32 12.92
CA LEU A 96 14.08 -7.32 12.31
C LEU A 96 14.56 -8.73 12.00
N ARG A 97 14.38 -9.68 12.93
CA ARG A 97 14.73 -11.09 12.71
C ARG A 97 13.99 -11.68 11.53
N ASP A 98 12.69 -11.43 11.44
CA ASP A 98 11.84 -11.95 10.37
C ASP A 98 12.16 -11.32 9.00
N LEU A 99 12.37 -10.00 8.96
CA LEU A 99 12.86 -9.32 7.76
C LEU A 99 14.22 -9.87 7.33
N MET A 100 15.18 -10.02 8.25
CA MET A 100 16.50 -10.51 7.90
C MET A 100 16.52 -11.97 7.49
N ALA A 101 15.72 -12.85 8.10
CA ALA A 101 15.58 -14.23 7.65
C ALA A 101 15.14 -14.31 6.17
N PHE A 102 14.39 -13.32 5.68
CA PHE A 102 13.97 -13.24 4.29
C PHE A 102 15.00 -12.56 3.37
N LEU A 103 15.59 -11.46 3.82
CA LEU A 103 16.53 -10.65 3.04
C LEU A 103 17.90 -11.32 2.92
N ASN A 104 18.41 -11.86 4.03
CA ASN A 104 19.72 -12.49 4.18
C ASN A 104 19.65 -13.66 5.20
N PRO A 105 19.23 -14.88 4.76
CA PRO A 105 19.00 -16.02 5.65
C PRO A 105 20.27 -16.55 6.34
N ASP A 106 21.46 -16.27 5.79
CA ASP A 106 22.73 -16.73 6.35
C ASP A 106 23.24 -15.83 7.49
N LEU A 107 22.55 -14.71 7.75
CA LEU A 107 22.91 -13.79 8.83
C LEU A 107 22.69 -14.43 10.21
N SER A 108 23.77 -14.57 10.97
CA SER A 108 23.70 -15.07 12.35
C SER A 108 23.23 -13.97 13.32
N PRO A 109 22.42 -14.31 14.34
CA PRO A 109 22.02 -13.36 15.37
C PRO A 109 23.19 -12.91 16.25
N PRO A 110 23.13 -11.72 16.88
CA PRO A 110 21.97 -10.83 16.97
C PRO A 110 21.74 -9.99 15.71
N VAL A 111 20.45 -9.80 15.37
CA VAL A 111 20.03 -8.92 14.27
C VAL A 111 19.82 -7.51 14.81
N GLU A 112 20.27 -6.52 14.06
CA GLU A 112 20.24 -5.10 14.44
C GLU A 112 19.86 -4.27 13.22
N LEU A 113 19.39 -3.03 13.46
CA LEU A 113 18.89 -2.12 12.43
C LEU A 113 19.89 -1.92 11.28
N ARG A 114 21.19 -1.80 11.58
CA ARG A 114 22.23 -1.63 10.54
C ARG A 114 22.27 -2.77 9.53
N HIS A 115 21.96 -4.00 9.95
CA HIS A 115 21.96 -5.16 9.07
C HIS A 115 20.79 -5.10 8.07
N LEU A 116 19.63 -4.59 8.51
CA LEU A 116 18.50 -4.32 7.62
C LEU A 116 18.87 -3.25 6.60
N LEU A 117 19.47 -2.13 7.02
CA LEU A 117 19.87 -1.05 6.11
C LEU A 117 20.86 -1.55 5.05
N GLN A 118 21.87 -2.32 5.47
CA GLN A 118 22.81 -2.98 4.54
C GLN A 118 22.10 -3.93 3.57
N GLY A 119 21.12 -4.70 4.05
CA GLY A 119 20.28 -5.54 3.20
C GLY A 119 19.54 -4.71 2.16
N LEU A 120 18.84 -3.66 2.56
CA LEU A 120 18.08 -2.77 1.66
C LEU A 120 18.98 -2.06 0.62
N GLN A 121 20.24 -1.79 0.97
CA GLN A 121 21.25 -1.20 0.07
C GLN A 121 21.82 -2.19 -0.95
N THR A 122 21.96 -3.46 -0.57
CA THR A 122 22.62 -4.48 -1.40
C THR A 122 21.68 -5.20 -2.35
N GLY A 123 20.37 -5.21 -2.08
CA GLY A 123 19.36 -5.77 -2.97
C GLY A 123 18.19 -4.84 -3.20
N ARG A 124 17.31 -5.19 -4.15
CA ARG A 124 16.09 -4.43 -4.45
C ARG A 124 14.89 -5.14 -3.88
N TYR A 125 14.42 -4.71 -2.73
CA TYR A 125 13.32 -5.34 -2.03
C TYR A 125 12.08 -4.44 -2.02
N LEU A 126 10.90 -5.04 -2.06
CA LEU A 126 9.65 -4.37 -1.67
C LEU A 126 9.25 -4.86 -0.29
N VAL A 127 9.40 -3.99 0.71
CA VAL A 127 8.99 -4.27 2.09
C VAL A 127 7.69 -3.53 2.35
N ILE A 128 6.65 -4.23 2.78
CA ILE A 128 5.37 -3.62 3.16
C ILE A 128 5.12 -3.85 4.64
N LEU A 129 4.99 -2.76 5.40
CA LEU A 129 4.65 -2.76 6.82
C LEU A 129 3.22 -2.22 6.97
N ASP A 130 2.29 -3.08 7.36
CA ASP A 130 0.87 -2.74 7.44
C ASP A 130 0.44 -2.44 8.88
N ASN A 131 -0.44 -1.45 9.10
CA ASN A 131 -1.01 -1.07 10.39
C ASN A 131 -0.04 -0.44 11.41
N LEU A 132 0.84 0.48 10.98
CA LEU A 132 1.77 1.19 11.87
C LEU A 132 1.08 1.94 13.02
N GLU A 133 -0.15 2.42 12.82
CA GLU A 133 -0.93 3.12 13.84
C GLU A 133 -1.13 2.34 15.14
N THR A 134 -0.91 1.02 15.11
CA THR A 134 -0.96 0.15 16.29
C THR A 134 0.17 0.46 17.28
N LEU A 135 1.31 0.96 16.76
CA LEU A 135 2.49 1.28 17.55
C LEU A 135 2.49 2.71 18.08
N LEU A 136 1.57 3.55 17.57
CA LEU A 136 1.44 4.94 17.96
C LEU A 136 0.65 5.07 19.26
N ASP A 137 0.99 6.13 20.00
CA ASP A 137 0.34 6.54 21.23
C ASP A 137 -1.04 7.13 20.90
N ALA A 138 -2.05 6.74 21.68
CA ALA A 138 -3.44 7.16 21.44
C ALA A 138 -3.71 8.60 21.89
N GLU A 139 -2.94 9.13 22.84
CA GLU A 139 -3.10 10.47 23.40
C GLU A 139 -2.18 11.47 22.70
N ARG A 140 -1.01 11.01 22.23
CA ARG A 140 0.02 11.83 21.60
C ARG A 140 0.10 11.51 20.11
N VAL A 141 -0.70 12.24 19.31
CA VAL A 141 -0.79 12.07 17.86
C VAL A 141 0.59 11.99 17.19
N GLY A 142 0.81 10.92 16.43
CA GLY A 142 2.05 10.70 15.67
C GLY A 142 3.27 10.31 16.50
N GLN A 143 3.18 10.23 17.83
CA GLN A 143 4.25 9.72 18.69
C GLN A 143 4.11 8.21 18.88
N PHE A 144 5.24 7.52 19.06
CA PHE A 144 5.21 6.12 19.44
C PHE A 144 4.82 5.98 20.92
N ARG A 145 4.11 4.90 21.24
CA ARG A 145 3.83 4.53 22.63
C ARG A 145 5.09 3.98 23.29
N SER A 146 5.15 4.08 24.62
CA SER A 146 6.30 3.59 25.40
C SER A 146 6.73 2.16 25.01
N GLY A 147 8.02 1.98 24.72
CA GLY A 147 8.60 0.70 24.33
C GLY A 147 8.62 0.44 22.82
N TYR A 148 8.06 1.34 22.02
CA TYR A 148 8.06 1.27 20.55
C TYR A 148 8.82 2.42 19.88
N ASP A 149 9.49 3.27 20.66
CA ASP A 149 10.25 4.43 20.17
C ASP A 149 11.30 4.07 19.09
N ARG A 150 11.89 2.87 19.20
CA ARG A 150 12.84 2.32 18.20
C ARG A 150 12.23 2.15 16.80
N TYR A 151 10.91 2.08 16.66
CA TYR A 151 10.27 2.10 15.34
C TYR A 151 10.39 3.47 14.66
N GLY A 152 10.42 4.56 15.42
CA GLY A 152 10.73 5.89 14.89
C GLY A 152 12.15 5.95 14.31
N GLU A 153 13.12 5.38 15.03
CA GLU A 153 14.50 5.24 14.56
C GLU A 153 14.62 4.41 13.27
N LEU A 154 13.86 3.31 13.18
CA LEU A 154 13.76 2.49 11.96
C LEU A 154 13.27 3.31 10.76
N LEU A 155 12.13 4.00 10.92
CA LEU A 155 11.53 4.79 9.84
C LEU A 155 12.47 5.92 9.40
N ARG A 156 13.11 6.59 10.36
CA ARG A 156 14.09 7.64 10.10
C ARG A 156 15.28 7.10 9.32
N SER A 157 15.87 6.01 9.80
CA SER A 157 17.03 5.40 9.16
C SER A 157 16.74 4.93 7.73
N ILE A 158 15.56 4.36 7.48
CA ILE A 158 15.13 3.98 6.13
C ILE A 158 14.93 5.22 5.24
N GLY A 159 14.32 6.28 5.76
CA GLY A 159 14.06 7.51 5.00
C GLY A 159 15.31 8.34 4.69
N GLU A 160 16.36 8.24 5.51
CA GLU A 160 17.61 8.99 5.35
C GLU A 160 18.67 8.24 4.52
N VAL A 161 18.72 6.91 4.62
CA VAL A 161 19.76 6.11 3.99
C VAL A 161 19.41 5.77 2.55
N ALA A 162 20.25 6.19 1.61
CA ALA A 162 20.12 5.84 0.20
C ALA A 162 20.12 4.32 -0.04
N HIS A 163 19.07 3.80 -0.69
CA HIS A 163 18.91 2.38 -0.98
C HIS A 163 18.04 2.12 -2.22
N GLN A 164 18.24 0.99 -2.90
CA GLN A 164 17.48 0.62 -4.12
C GLN A 164 16.18 -0.16 -3.83
N SER A 165 15.90 -0.38 -2.55
CA SER A 165 14.66 -0.99 -2.08
C SER A 165 13.54 0.05 -1.96
N CYS A 166 12.30 -0.42 -1.92
CA CYS A 166 11.11 0.38 -1.65
C CYS A 166 10.47 -0.13 -0.36
N VAL A 167 10.25 0.75 0.61
CA VAL A 167 9.52 0.42 1.83
C VAL A 167 8.20 1.16 1.83
N ILE A 168 7.12 0.40 1.88
CA ILE A 168 5.76 0.90 1.97
C ILE A 168 5.28 0.70 3.41
N VAL A 169 4.81 1.76 4.05
CA VAL A 169 4.18 1.68 5.36
C VAL A 169 2.75 2.18 5.26
N THR A 170 1.80 1.39 5.76
CA THR A 170 0.42 1.85 5.92
C THR A 170 0.20 2.28 7.36
N SER A 171 -0.49 3.41 7.52
CA SER A 171 -0.89 3.92 8.83
C SER A 171 -2.22 4.65 8.72
N ARG A 172 -2.95 4.82 9.81
CA ARG A 172 -4.09 5.79 9.87
C ARG A 172 -3.66 7.18 10.28
N GLU A 173 -2.51 7.29 10.92
CA GLU A 173 -1.96 8.52 11.46
C GLU A 173 -0.53 8.70 10.94
N LYS A 174 -0.15 9.95 10.68
CA LYS A 174 1.22 10.26 10.25
C LYS A 174 2.16 10.27 11.46
N PRO A 175 3.20 9.43 11.51
CA PRO A 175 4.22 9.50 12.55
C PRO A 175 4.99 10.81 12.47
N ALA A 176 5.39 11.35 13.62
CA ALA A 176 6.17 12.58 13.69
C ALA A 176 7.52 12.44 12.98
N ASP A 177 8.20 11.29 13.10
CA ASP A 177 9.47 11.01 12.41
C ASP A 177 9.35 11.11 10.89
N VAL A 178 8.19 10.76 10.34
CA VAL A 178 7.95 10.79 8.90
C VAL A 178 7.59 12.19 8.43
N ALA A 179 6.89 12.97 9.26
CA ALA A 179 6.57 14.36 8.96
C ALA A 179 7.83 15.23 8.81
N ILE A 180 8.93 14.87 9.48
CA ILE A 180 10.23 15.55 9.37
C ILE A 180 10.95 15.22 8.05
N LEU A 181 10.73 14.03 7.50
CA LEU A 181 11.41 13.52 6.31
C LEU A 181 10.69 13.86 5.00
N GLU A 182 9.40 14.21 5.09
CA GLU A 182 8.56 14.60 3.96
C GLU A 182 8.98 15.97 3.39
N GLY A 183 9.01 16.11 2.06
CA GLY A 183 9.34 17.39 1.40
C GLY A 183 9.42 17.28 -0.12
N ASP A 184 9.42 18.43 -0.81
CA ASP A 184 9.55 18.49 -2.27
C ASP A 184 10.91 17.93 -2.72
N GLY A 185 10.89 16.83 -3.46
CA GLY A 185 12.10 16.11 -3.88
C GLY A 185 12.70 15.17 -2.83
N ALA A 186 12.02 14.98 -1.68
CA ALA A 186 12.45 14.04 -0.66
C ALA A 186 12.20 12.58 -1.06
N ALA A 187 13.05 11.69 -0.56
CA ALA A 187 12.91 10.24 -0.70
C ALA A 187 11.65 9.67 -0.03
N VAL A 188 11.12 10.39 0.96
CA VAL A 188 9.93 10.02 1.71
C VAL A 188 8.72 10.70 1.09
N GLN A 189 7.83 9.89 0.54
CA GLN A 189 6.60 10.32 -0.09
C GLN A 189 5.40 9.87 0.75
N VAL A 190 4.50 10.80 1.02
CA VAL A 190 3.31 10.56 1.83
C VAL A 190 2.08 10.68 0.94
N LEU A 191 1.31 9.60 0.84
CA LEU A 191 0.06 9.58 0.10
C LEU A 191 -1.11 9.44 1.08
N SER A 192 -1.93 10.50 1.15
CA SER A 192 -3.19 10.46 1.89
C SER A 192 -4.27 9.81 1.03
N LEU A 193 -4.74 8.63 1.44
CA LEU A 193 -5.85 7.95 0.78
C LEU A 193 -7.18 8.45 1.35
N GLY A 194 -8.01 9.01 0.48
CA GLY A 194 -9.39 9.39 0.78
C GLY A 194 -10.41 8.32 0.37
N GLY A 195 -11.69 8.62 0.56
CA GLY A 195 -12.78 7.83 0.00
C GLY A 195 -12.78 7.85 -1.54
N SER A 196 -13.49 6.90 -2.14
CA SER A 196 -13.63 6.78 -3.59
C SER A 196 -15.09 6.88 -3.97
N ALA A 197 -15.45 7.95 -4.69
CA ALA A 197 -16.84 8.17 -5.13
C ALA A 197 -17.33 7.07 -6.08
N ASP A 198 -16.45 6.54 -6.94
CA ASP A 198 -16.81 5.43 -7.83
C ASP A 198 -17.06 4.14 -7.05
N ALA A 199 -16.21 3.84 -6.06
CA ALA A 199 -16.41 2.68 -5.20
C ALA A 199 -17.66 2.83 -4.33
N ALA A 200 -17.91 4.04 -3.81
CA ALA A 200 -19.10 4.38 -3.04
C ALA A 200 -20.38 4.12 -3.85
N ARG A 201 -20.46 4.66 -5.07
CA ARG A 201 -21.58 4.43 -5.99
C ARG A 201 -21.76 2.94 -6.30
N ALA A 202 -20.69 2.25 -6.67
CA ALA A 202 -20.73 0.81 -6.95
C ALA A 202 -21.21 -0.01 -5.74
N ILE A 203 -20.84 0.37 -4.51
CA ILE A 203 -21.32 -0.28 -3.29
C ILE A 203 -22.82 -0.06 -3.10
N LEU A 204 -23.33 1.15 -3.30
CA LEU A 204 -24.76 1.42 -3.19
C LEU A 204 -25.57 0.62 -4.22
N ASP A 205 -25.06 0.50 -5.45
CA ASP A 205 -25.67 -0.30 -6.53
C ASP A 205 -25.66 -1.80 -6.21
N ASP A 206 -24.48 -2.35 -5.87
CA ASP A 206 -24.33 -3.75 -5.44
C ASP A 206 -25.22 -4.07 -4.23
N LYS A 207 -25.36 -3.09 -3.33
CA LYS A 207 -26.21 -3.24 -2.15
C LYS A 207 -27.70 -3.09 -2.45
N GLY A 208 -28.07 -2.70 -3.66
CA GLY A 208 -29.47 -2.54 -4.08
C GLY A 208 -30.19 -1.44 -3.30
N LEU A 209 -29.46 -0.38 -2.91
CA LEU A 209 -30.10 0.73 -2.20
C LEU A 209 -30.92 1.58 -3.18
N ILE A 210 -32.12 1.95 -2.72
CA ILE A 210 -33.12 2.70 -3.46
C ILE A 210 -33.17 4.11 -2.88
N GLY A 211 -33.06 5.11 -3.74
CA GLY A 211 -33.14 6.51 -3.36
C GLY A 211 -32.87 7.42 -4.56
N THR A 212 -33.18 8.70 -4.40
CA THR A 212 -32.91 9.73 -5.40
C THR A 212 -31.41 9.93 -5.59
N ILE A 213 -31.01 10.63 -6.66
CA ILE A 213 -29.61 10.95 -6.91
C ILE A 213 -29.07 11.79 -5.74
N GLU A 214 -29.87 12.72 -5.24
CA GLU A 214 -29.55 13.61 -4.12
C GLU A 214 -29.37 12.84 -2.81
N GLU A 215 -30.26 11.89 -2.50
CA GLU A 215 -30.15 11.05 -1.29
C GLU A 215 -28.92 10.16 -1.30
N ARG A 216 -28.62 9.55 -2.46
CA ARG A 216 -27.44 8.71 -2.65
C ARG A 216 -26.16 9.52 -2.53
N GLN A 217 -26.14 10.72 -3.12
CA GLN A 217 -25.02 11.65 -3.01
C GLN A 217 -24.83 12.09 -1.55
N LEU A 218 -25.91 12.47 -0.86
CA LEU A 218 -25.88 12.85 0.55
C LEU A 218 -25.35 11.72 1.44
N LEU A 219 -25.76 10.48 1.19
CA LEU A 219 -25.25 9.32 1.92
C LEU A 219 -23.75 9.09 1.67
N CYS A 220 -23.32 9.16 0.41
CA CYS A 220 -21.90 9.06 0.03
C CYS A 220 -21.05 10.14 0.71
N ASP A 221 -21.50 11.40 0.65
CA ASP A 221 -20.78 12.54 1.21
C ASP A 221 -20.73 12.49 2.75
N ARG A 222 -21.84 12.09 3.39
CA ARG A 222 -21.91 11.87 4.85
C ARG A 222 -20.86 10.88 5.35
N TYR A 223 -20.59 9.82 4.60
CA TYR A 223 -19.56 8.83 4.92
C TYR A 223 -18.23 9.08 4.22
N SER A 224 -18.03 10.30 3.68
CA SER A 224 -16.81 10.74 3.00
C SER A 224 -16.34 9.78 1.90
N ASN A 225 -17.29 9.15 1.20
CA ASN A 225 -17.05 8.14 0.18
C ASN A 225 -16.21 6.94 0.66
N SER A 226 -16.22 6.64 1.97
CA SER A 226 -15.47 5.52 2.54
C SER A 226 -16.11 4.19 2.15
N PRO A 227 -15.42 3.32 1.38
CA PRO A 227 -16.00 2.06 0.92
C PRO A 227 -16.38 1.13 2.07
N LEU A 228 -15.60 1.10 3.15
CA LEU A 228 -15.89 0.27 4.31
C LEU A 228 -17.11 0.78 5.07
N ALA A 229 -17.17 2.09 5.33
CA ALA A 229 -18.29 2.68 6.07
C ALA A 229 -19.60 2.49 5.30
N LEU A 230 -19.57 2.73 3.99
CA LEU A 230 -20.73 2.54 3.13
C LEU A 230 -21.14 1.08 3.02
N LYS A 231 -20.23 0.11 2.97
CA LYS A 231 -20.60 -1.32 3.00
C LYS A 231 -21.39 -1.69 4.26
N ILE A 232 -20.99 -1.15 5.41
CA ILE A 232 -21.64 -1.44 6.69
C ILE A 232 -23.01 -0.77 6.73
N VAL A 233 -23.07 0.53 6.46
CA VAL A 233 -24.31 1.30 6.49
C VAL A 233 -25.29 0.84 5.43
N ALA A 234 -24.84 0.56 4.20
CA ALA A 234 -25.71 0.02 3.15
C ALA A 234 -26.32 -1.34 3.53
N THR A 235 -25.59 -2.16 4.30
CA THR A 235 -26.16 -3.41 4.83
C THR A 235 -27.25 -3.10 5.86
N SER A 236 -27.02 -2.16 6.78
CA SER A 236 -28.05 -1.71 7.73
C SER A 236 -29.27 -1.08 7.06
N ILE A 237 -29.10 -0.26 6.03
CA ILE A 237 -30.21 0.35 5.27
C ILE A 237 -31.02 -0.74 4.57
N ARG A 238 -30.34 -1.72 3.94
CA ARG A 238 -31.03 -2.85 3.32
C ARG A 238 -31.88 -3.62 4.35
N ASP A 239 -31.29 -3.94 5.49
CA ASP A 239 -31.91 -4.84 6.47
C ASP A 239 -32.99 -4.16 7.33
N LEU A 240 -32.81 -2.87 7.66
CA LEU A 240 -33.68 -2.12 8.59
C LEU A 240 -34.64 -1.18 7.88
N CYS A 241 -34.28 -0.69 6.70
CA CYS A 241 -35.06 0.27 5.92
C CYS A 241 -35.55 -0.32 4.58
N ASN A 242 -35.45 -1.64 4.39
CA ASN A 242 -35.76 -2.35 3.14
C ASN A 242 -35.03 -1.78 1.91
N GLY A 243 -33.85 -1.20 2.12
CA GLY A 243 -33.03 -0.61 1.05
C GLY A 243 -33.34 0.85 0.73
N TYR A 244 -34.40 1.45 1.30
CA TYR A 244 -34.78 2.83 1.05
C TYR A 244 -33.91 3.80 1.86
N ILE A 245 -33.14 4.63 1.15
CA ILE A 245 -32.22 5.60 1.76
C ILE A 245 -33.00 6.71 2.46
N GLU A 246 -34.15 7.13 1.92
CA GLU A 246 -35.00 8.16 2.51
C GLU A 246 -35.38 7.86 3.98
N HIS A 247 -35.74 6.62 4.29
CA HIS A 247 -36.13 6.19 5.63
C HIS A 247 -34.94 6.26 6.60
N PHE A 248 -33.74 5.92 6.13
CA PHE A 248 -32.53 6.01 6.93
C PHE A 248 -32.10 7.47 7.16
N LEU A 249 -32.34 8.36 6.18
CA LEU A 249 -32.00 9.78 6.30
C LEU A 249 -33.03 10.56 7.13
N GLY A 250 -34.29 10.13 7.14
CA GLY A 250 -35.40 10.77 7.87
C GLY A 250 -35.45 10.43 9.37
N GLU A 251 -34.77 9.37 9.81
CA GLU A 251 -34.69 9.03 11.23
C GLU A 251 -33.33 9.46 11.83
N ASP A 252 -33.36 10.50 12.67
CA ASP A 252 -32.21 10.98 13.46
C ASP A 252 -31.57 9.86 14.33
N THR A 253 -32.28 8.74 14.54
CA THR A 253 -31.93 7.67 15.48
C THR A 253 -31.02 6.57 14.87
N PHE A 254 -31.03 6.35 13.54
CA PHE A 254 -30.18 5.31 12.92
C PHE A 254 -28.70 5.67 12.87
N ILE A 255 -28.38 6.94 13.14
CA ILE A 255 -27.03 7.51 13.24
C ILE A 255 -26.17 6.73 14.24
N PHE A 256 -26.77 6.14 15.29
CA PHE A 256 -26.02 5.45 16.34
C PHE A 256 -25.69 3.98 16.06
N ASN A 257 -26.43 3.24 15.24
CA ASN A 257 -26.24 1.78 15.11
C ASN A 257 -25.24 1.36 14.03
N GLY A 258 -25.26 1.98 12.85
CA GLY A 258 -24.30 1.69 11.78
C GLY A 258 -22.89 2.18 12.14
N ILE A 259 -22.82 3.32 12.83
CA ILE A 259 -21.60 3.86 13.41
C ILE A 259 -21.17 3.02 14.61
N ARG A 260 -22.02 2.57 15.55
CA ARG A 260 -21.61 1.63 16.62
C ARG A 260 -21.00 0.33 16.08
N LEU A 261 -21.50 -0.26 15.00
CA LEU A 261 -20.88 -1.46 14.42
C LEU A 261 -19.48 -1.22 13.83
N LEU A 262 -19.23 -0.02 13.28
CA LEU A 262 -17.92 0.46 12.85
C LEU A 262 -17.04 0.87 14.03
N LEU A 263 -17.64 1.51 15.03
CA LEU A 263 -16.99 2.08 16.18
C LEU A 263 -16.65 0.99 17.19
N ASP A 264 -17.47 0.00 17.52
CA ASP A 264 -17.14 -1.06 18.48
C ASP A 264 -15.88 -1.84 18.09
N ARG A 265 -15.62 -1.97 16.78
CA ARG A 265 -14.38 -2.56 16.24
C ARG A 265 -13.18 -1.61 16.24
N HIS A 266 -13.38 -0.32 16.49
CA HIS A 266 -12.38 0.76 16.52
C HIS A 266 -12.27 1.50 17.89
N PHE A 267 -13.26 1.41 18.78
CA PHE A 267 -13.43 2.10 20.06
C PHE A 267 -13.02 1.25 21.26
N GLN A 268 -12.59 -0.01 21.08
CA GLN A 268 -11.69 -0.62 22.07
C GLN A 268 -10.40 0.21 22.30
N ARG A 269 -10.14 1.23 21.46
CA ARG A 269 -9.02 2.18 21.55
C ARG A 269 -9.40 3.61 21.94
N LEU A 270 -10.68 3.91 22.17
CA LEU A 270 -11.09 5.20 22.70
C LEU A 270 -11.46 4.97 24.17
N SER A 271 -10.59 5.49 25.04
CA SER A 271 -10.78 5.47 26.48
C SER A 271 -12.17 6.00 26.83
N ALA A 272 -12.74 5.41 27.88
CA ALA A 272 -13.90 5.97 28.54
C ALA A 272 -13.52 7.38 29.02
N ILE A 273 -13.92 8.39 28.26
CA ILE A 273 -13.96 9.75 28.78
C ILE A 273 -15.23 9.80 29.65
N LEU A 274 -15.00 10.13 30.92
CA LEU A 274 -15.93 10.42 32.00
C LEU A 274 -17.27 11.06 31.57
#